data_AF-A0A0M1I2Q1-F1
#
_entry.id   AF-A0A0M1I2Q1-F1
#
_cell.length_a   1.000
_cell.length_b   1.000
_cell.length_c   1.000
_cell.angle_alpha   90.00
_cell.angle_beta   90.00
_cell.angle_gamma   90.00
#
_symmetry.space_group_name_H-M   'P 1'
#
loop_
_entity.id
_entity.type
_entity.pdbx_description
1 polymer ?
#
loop_
_entity_poly.entity_id
_entity_poly.type
_entity_poly.pdbx_seq_one_letter_code
_entity_poly.pdbx_strand_id
1 'polypeptide(L)'
;MESIAHLSGVDDVAEKLERLASPKIAKRLASKAARKAMNIVKKAAVSNSRLIDDPETSEQISKNIMVRASRVRNSSEIVMKVGVRGGARHYVSSKENVRAGRAGKSYKTLGSKDNPGGDTWYWWFVELGTDHSRAIPFLRPAMNNNIDSVTDTFTSVFKAGIEEELNKV
;
A
#
# COMPACT_ATOMS: atom_id res chain seq x y z
N MET A 1 -1.83 -3.35 -28.05
CA MET A 1 -3.21 -3.80 -27.76
C MET A 1 -3.13 -4.48 -26.41
N GLU A 2 -3.14 -3.70 -25.32
CA GLU A 2 -3.04 -4.25 -23.96
C GLU A 2 -4.32 -5.03 -23.67
N SER A 3 -4.19 -6.29 -23.26
CA SER A 3 -5.33 -7.10 -22.87
C SER A 3 -5.92 -6.50 -21.60
N ILE A 4 -7.00 -5.74 -21.76
CA ILE A 4 -7.98 -5.57 -20.69
C ILE A 4 -8.45 -6.99 -20.41
N ALA A 5 -7.93 -7.60 -19.34
CA ALA A 5 -8.46 -8.86 -18.85
C ALA A 5 -9.97 -8.67 -18.73
N HIS A 6 -10.74 -9.36 -19.56
CA HIS A 6 -12.18 -9.44 -19.43
C HIS A 6 -12.43 -10.01 -18.02
N LEU A 7 -12.64 -9.13 -17.03
CA LEU A 7 -13.11 -9.56 -15.72
C LEU A 7 -14.54 -10.05 -15.92
N SER A 8 -14.68 -11.32 -16.29
CA SER A 8 -15.97 -12.01 -16.32
C SER A 8 -16.60 -11.89 -14.92
N GLY A 9 -17.66 -11.09 -14.81
CA GLY A 9 -18.36 -10.81 -13.55
C GLY A 9 -18.18 -9.41 -12.98
N VAL A 10 -17.74 -8.42 -13.76
CA VAL A 10 -17.92 -6.99 -13.40
C VAL A 10 -19.40 -6.60 -13.47
N ASP A 11 -20.13 -7.10 -14.47
CA ASP A 11 -21.55 -6.77 -14.65
C ASP A 11 -22.41 -7.27 -13.48
N ASP A 12 -22.18 -8.51 -13.03
CA ASP A 12 -22.82 -9.09 -11.83
C ASP A 12 -22.50 -8.28 -10.56
N VAL A 13 -21.28 -7.76 -10.44
CA VAL A 13 -20.88 -6.91 -9.30
C VAL A 13 -21.57 -5.55 -9.38
N ALA A 14 -21.69 -4.97 -10.57
CA ALA A 14 -22.37 -3.69 -10.76
C ALA A 14 -23.85 -3.80 -10.37
N GLU A 15 -24.55 -4.84 -10.85
CA GLU A 15 -25.95 -5.08 -10.51
C GLU A 15 -26.15 -5.32 -9.00
N LYS A 16 -25.30 -6.14 -8.37
CA LYS A 16 -25.35 -6.39 -6.92
C LYS A 16 -25.05 -5.12 -6.11
N LEU A 17 -24.16 -4.25 -6.59
CA LEU A 17 -23.86 -2.97 -5.95
C LEU A 17 -25.01 -1.97 -6.07
N GLU A 18 -25.69 -1.93 -7.21
CA GLU A 18 -26.91 -1.12 -7.38
C GLU A 18 -28.00 -1.56 -6.40
N ARG A 19 -28.20 -2.87 -6.24
CA ARG A 19 -29.16 -3.43 -5.27
C ARG A 19 -28.83 -3.09 -3.82
N LEU A 20 -27.55 -3.05 -3.45
CA LEU A 20 -27.12 -2.65 -2.11
C LEU A 20 -27.46 -1.18 -1.79
N ALA A 21 -27.55 -0.32 -2.82
CA ALA A 21 -27.92 1.10 -2.76
C ALA A 21 -27.19 1.96 -1.68
N SER A 22 -26.04 1.50 -1.17
CA SER A 22 -25.33 2.13 -0.05
C SER A 22 -23.85 2.37 -0.37
N PRO A 23 -23.47 3.60 -0.78
CA PRO A 23 -22.09 3.96 -1.07
C PRO A 23 -21.13 3.75 0.11
N LYS A 24 -21.63 3.93 1.35
CA LYS A 24 -20.84 3.74 2.57
C LYS A 24 -20.49 2.27 2.80
N ILE A 25 -21.44 1.36 2.57
CA ILE A 25 -21.21 -0.08 2.72
C ILE A 25 -20.28 -0.56 1.60
N ALA A 26 -20.54 -0.18 0.35
CA ALA A 26 -19.68 -0.50 -0.78
C ALA A 26 -18.22 -0.09 -0.53
N LYS A 27 -17.99 1.15 -0.05
CA LYS A 27 -16.65 1.64 0.29
C LYS A 27 -15.99 0.84 1.41
N ARG A 28 -16.74 0.47 2.45
CA ARG A 28 -16.24 -0.35 3.57
C ARG A 28 -15.80 -1.72 3.07
N LEU A 29 -16.63 -2.38 2.26
CA LEU A 29 -16.34 -3.68 1.67
C LEU A 29 -15.12 -3.62 0.75
N ALA A 30 -15.07 -2.62 -0.15
CA ALA A 30 -13.94 -2.41 -1.05
C ALA A 30 -12.65 -2.17 -0.27
N SER A 31 -12.69 -1.37 0.80
CA SER A 31 -11.53 -1.12 1.68
C SER A 31 -11.06 -2.39 2.41
N LYS A 32 -11.99 -3.24 2.85
CA LYS A 32 -11.70 -4.54 3.48
C LYS A 32 -11.04 -5.49 2.46
N ALA A 33 -11.62 -5.60 1.26
CA ALA A 33 -11.08 -6.41 0.17
C ALA A 33 -9.69 -5.95 -0.26
N ALA A 34 -9.51 -4.65 -0.50
CA ALA A 34 -8.22 -4.06 -0.87
C ALA A 34 -7.14 -4.29 0.20
N ARG A 35 -7.49 -4.16 1.49
CA ARG A 35 -6.55 -4.44 2.57
C ARG A 35 -6.13 -5.92 2.59
N LYS A 36 -7.07 -6.85 2.40
CA LYS A 36 -6.79 -8.29 2.37
C LYS A 36 -5.92 -8.67 1.16
N ALA A 37 -6.24 -8.14 -0.01
CA ALA A 37 -5.46 -8.34 -1.22
C ALA A 37 -4.02 -7.79 -1.07
N MET A 38 -3.86 -6.54 -0.63
CA MET A 38 -2.53 -5.92 -0.46
C MET A 38 -1.69 -6.56 0.64
N ASN A 39 -2.26 -7.38 1.53
CA ASN A 39 -1.46 -8.16 2.47
C ASN A 39 -0.58 -9.21 1.77
N ILE A 40 -0.94 -9.65 0.55
CA ILE A 40 -0.09 -10.53 -0.27
C ILE A 40 1.21 -9.79 -0.63
N VAL A 41 1.08 -8.58 -1.17
CA VAL A 41 2.21 -7.70 -1.49
C VAL A 41 3.04 -7.38 -0.25
N LYS A 42 2.39 -7.10 0.89
CA LYS A 42 3.09 -6.91 2.17
C LYS A 42 3.96 -8.12 2.52
N LYS A 43 3.41 -9.34 2.44
CA LYS A 43 4.15 -10.57 2.76
C LYS A 43 5.33 -10.78 1.83
N ALA A 44 5.13 -10.59 0.53
CA ALA A 44 6.20 -10.69 -0.47
C ALA A 44 7.30 -9.65 -0.20
N ALA A 45 6.92 -8.39 0.07
CA ALA A 45 7.87 -7.34 0.39
C ALA A 45 8.67 -7.62 1.68
N VAL A 46 8.01 -8.16 2.71
CA VAL A 46 8.68 -8.62 3.95
C VAL A 46 9.68 -9.74 3.66
N SER A 47 9.32 -10.70 2.80
CA SER A 47 10.23 -11.77 2.42
C SER A 47 11.45 -11.23 1.68
N ASN A 48 11.23 -10.34 0.71
CA ASN A 48 12.30 -9.73 -0.09
C ASN A 48 13.24 -8.87 0.78
N SER A 49 12.70 -8.10 1.73
CA SER A 49 13.49 -7.19 2.55
C SER A 49 14.32 -7.89 3.64
N ARG A 50 14.00 -9.15 4.00
CA ARG A 50 14.84 -9.92 4.93
C ARG A 50 16.25 -10.19 4.40
N LEU A 51 16.42 -10.19 3.09
CA LEU A 51 17.73 -10.32 2.44
C LEU A 51 18.54 -9.02 2.51
N ILE A 52 17.90 -7.91 2.88
CA ILE A 52 18.47 -6.56 2.94
C ILE A 52 18.77 -6.17 4.39
N ASP A 53 17.94 -6.62 5.34
CA ASP A 53 18.12 -6.33 6.76
C ASP A 53 19.48 -6.84 7.25
N ASP A 54 20.26 -5.95 7.86
CA ASP A 54 21.58 -6.25 8.39
C ASP A 54 21.46 -6.85 9.81
N PRO A 55 21.94 -8.10 10.04
CA PRO A 55 21.87 -8.74 11.35
C PRO A 55 22.68 -8.03 12.44
N GLU A 56 23.66 -7.20 12.09
CA GLU A 56 24.47 -6.43 13.04
C GLU A 56 23.75 -5.16 13.54
N THR A 57 22.64 -4.78 12.90
CA THR A 57 21.87 -3.57 13.25
C THR A 57 20.52 -3.91 13.87
N SER A 58 20.00 -2.99 14.69
CA SER A 58 18.66 -3.11 15.26
C SER A 58 17.55 -2.78 14.25
N GLU A 59 17.94 -2.10 13.17
CA GLU A 59 17.13 -1.53 12.12
C GLU A 59 16.71 -2.60 11.12
N GLN A 60 15.41 -2.88 11.04
CA GLN A 60 14.84 -3.94 10.19
C GLN A 60 13.71 -3.38 9.33
N ILE A 61 13.98 -3.19 8.03
CA ILE A 61 13.01 -2.73 7.03
C ILE A 61 11.81 -3.69 7.03
N SER A 62 12.05 -5.00 7.12
CA SER A 62 10.98 -6.02 7.10
C SER A 62 9.91 -5.79 8.18
N LYS A 63 10.31 -5.37 9.39
CA LYS A 63 9.38 -5.08 10.50
C LYS A 63 8.60 -3.78 10.31
N ASN A 64 9.05 -2.91 9.42
CA ASN A 64 8.42 -1.62 9.13
C ASN A 64 7.50 -1.64 7.91
N ILE A 65 7.43 -2.73 7.13
CA ILE A 65 6.54 -2.83 5.97
C ILE A 65 5.07 -2.98 6.42
N MET A 66 4.18 -2.16 5.86
CA MET A 66 2.77 -2.14 6.20
C MET A 66 1.84 -1.83 5.03
N VAL A 67 0.59 -2.27 5.16
CA VAL A 67 -0.51 -1.86 4.30
C VAL A 67 -1.19 -0.61 4.88
N ARG A 68 -1.34 0.44 4.08
CA ARG A 68 -1.94 1.72 4.49
C ARG A 68 -2.89 2.25 3.42
N ALA A 69 -4.01 2.82 3.85
CA ALA A 69 -4.88 3.59 2.97
C ALA A 69 -4.24 4.94 2.62
N SER A 70 -4.36 5.38 1.37
CA SER A 70 -3.91 6.70 0.94
C SER A 70 -5.06 7.71 0.93
N ARG A 71 -4.71 9.00 0.94
CA ARG A 71 -5.68 10.07 0.72
C ARG A 71 -6.10 10.04 -0.75
N VAL A 72 -7.40 10.09 -0.97
CA VAL A 72 -8.04 10.15 -2.29
C VAL A 72 -8.70 11.52 -2.46
N ARG A 73 -8.82 11.98 -3.72
CA ARG A 73 -9.49 13.24 -4.03
C ARG A 73 -11.00 13.06 -4.03
N ASN A 74 -11.48 11.93 -4.56
CA ASN A 74 -12.88 11.56 -4.60
C ASN A 74 -13.23 10.62 -3.44
N SER A 75 -14.39 10.83 -2.82
CA SER A 75 -14.88 9.98 -1.74
C SER A 75 -15.33 8.60 -2.20
N SER A 76 -15.63 8.42 -3.49
CA SER A 76 -15.95 7.12 -4.10
C SER A 76 -14.73 6.25 -4.40
N GLU A 77 -13.53 6.84 -4.41
CA GLU A 77 -12.29 6.11 -4.66
C GLU A 77 -11.73 5.49 -3.37
N ILE A 78 -10.98 4.40 -3.55
CA ILE A 78 -10.13 3.83 -2.52
C ILE A 78 -8.73 3.61 -3.09
N VAL A 79 -7.72 3.93 -2.28
CA VAL A 79 -6.32 3.63 -2.61
C VAL A 79 -5.71 2.93 -1.42
N MET A 80 -5.21 1.71 -1.64
CA MET A 80 -4.50 0.92 -0.64
C MET A 80 -3.07 0.70 -1.15
N LYS A 81 -2.08 1.01 -0.32
CA LYS A 81 -0.66 0.88 -0.67
C LYS A 81 0.09 0.04 0.34
N VAL A 82 1.19 -0.56 -0.11
CA VAL A 82 2.23 -1.13 0.76
C VAL A 82 3.39 -0.15 0.81
N GLY A 83 3.94 0.08 1.99
CA GLY A 83 5.12 0.92 2.16
C GLY A 83 5.80 0.69 3.50
N VAL A 84 6.95 1.32 3.70
CA VAL A 84 7.77 1.19 4.91
C VAL A 84 7.43 2.32 5.88
N ARG A 85 7.31 2.01 7.18
CA ARG A 85 7.21 3.01 8.24
C ARG A 85 8.47 3.86 8.21
N GLY A 86 8.24 5.15 8.12
CA GLY A 86 9.22 6.15 8.48
C GLY A 86 9.51 7.19 7.43
N GLY A 87 9.31 6.86 6.14
CA GLY A 87 9.32 7.83 5.05
C GLY A 87 10.60 8.68 4.98
N ALA A 88 10.54 9.74 4.18
CA ALA A 88 11.66 10.67 4.02
C ALA A 88 11.90 11.50 5.30
N ARG A 89 13.18 11.75 5.64
CA ARG A 89 13.58 12.51 6.85
C ARG A 89 13.43 14.02 6.74
N HIS A 90 13.42 14.60 5.54
CA HIS A 90 13.42 16.06 5.36
C HIS A 90 12.33 16.54 4.42
N TYR A 91 11.74 17.70 4.74
CA TYR A 91 10.89 18.41 3.78
C TYR A 91 11.74 18.85 2.60
N VAL A 92 11.32 18.47 1.39
CA VAL A 92 11.85 19.07 0.16
C VAL A 92 11.60 20.58 0.16
N SER A 93 12.52 21.37 -0.42
CA SER A 93 12.40 22.83 -0.50
C SER A 93 11.37 23.26 -1.57
N SER A 94 10.12 22.81 -1.43
CA SER A 94 9.01 23.25 -2.27
C SER A 94 8.49 24.61 -1.80
N LYS A 95 7.91 25.41 -2.71
CA LYS A 95 7.30 26.71 -2.37
C LYS A 95 6.28 26.60 -1.23
N GLU A 96 5.54 25.50 -1.18
CA GLU A 96 4.59 25.20 -0.10
C GLU A 96 5.28 24.98 1.24
N ASN A 97 6.35 24.17 1.28
CA ASN A 97 7.11 23.91 2.50
C ASN A 97 7.88 25.13 2.98
N VAL A 98 8.38 25.98 2.07
CA VAL A 98 9.00 27.26 2.42
C VAL A 98 7.98 28.19 3.08
N ARG A 99 6.80 28.38 2.48
CA ARG A 99 5.72 29.21 3.05
C ARG A 99 5.23 28.72 4.41
N ALA A 100 5.18 27.40 4.61
CA ALA A 100 4.79 26.80 5.88
C ALA A 100 5.93 26.78 6.94
N GLY A 101 7.10 27.35 6.64
CA GLY A 101 8.26 27.33 7.54
C GLY A 101 8.79 25.92 7.81
N ARG A 102 8.59 24.99 6.88
CA ARG A 102 8.97 23.56 6.95
C ARG A 102 10.23 23.25 6.14
N ALA A 103 10.60 24.07 5.16
CA ALA A 103 11.84 23.91 4.40
C ALA A 103 13.06 23.91 5.35
N GLY A 104 13.96 22.95 5.18
CA GLY A 104 15.11 22.74 6.06
C GLY A 104 14.79 22.07 7.41
N LYS A 105 13.51 21.84 7.73
CA LYS A 105 13.11 21.06 8.91
C LYS A 105 13.02 19.58 8.57
N SER A 106 13.26 18.74 9.56
CA SER A 106 13.01 17.30 9.45
C SER A 106 11.50 17.04 9.58
N TYR A 107 10.99 16.03 8.87
CA TYR A 107 9.65 15.52 9.16
C TYR A 107 9.59 15.07 10.63
N LYS A 108 8.42 15.11 11.26
CA LYS A 108 8.11 14.13 12.30
C LYS A 108 7.99 12.79 11.58
N THR A 109 9.15 12.18 11.29
CA THR A 109 9.21 10.91 10.59
C THR A 109 8.41 9.92 11.41
N LEU A 110 7.67 9.04 10.73
CA LEU A 110 7.25 7.82 11.41
C LEU A 110 8.49 6.94 11.70
N GLY A 111 9.67 7.29 11.18
CA GLY A 111 10.97 6.67 11.38
C GLY A 111 11.42 7.16 12.74
N SER A 112 11.04 6.38 13.74
CA SER A 112 11.48 6.52 15.11
C SER A 112 12.17 5.22 15.47
N LYS A 113 13.12 5.29 16.39
CA LYS A 113 13.61 4.09 17.08
C LYS A 113 12.47 3.29 17.72
N ASP A 114 11.33 3.93 18.00
CA ASP A 114 10.13 3.30 18.56
C ASP A 114 9.32 2.46 17.56
N ASN A 115 9.68 2.49 16.27
CA ASN A 115 9.05 1.59 15.31
C ASN A 115 9.44 0.14 15.62
N PRO A 116 8.61 -0.85 15.22
CA PRO A 116 8.94 -2.26 15.37
C PRO A 116 10.30 -2.66 14.76
N GLY A 117 10.68 -2.02 13.65
CA GLY A 117 11.98 -2.21 12.99
C GLY A 117 12.96 -1.04 13.18
N GLY A 118 12.76 -0.16 14.15
CA GLY A 118 13.63 1.02 14.35
C GLY A 118 13.55 2.07 13.23
N ASP A 119 14.58 2.90 13.13
CA ASP A 119 14.65 4.02 12.17
C ASP A 119 15.17 3.59 10.80
N THR A 120 14.30 2.99 9.99
CA THR A 120 14.65 2.47 8.65
C THR A 120 14.46 3.51 7.55
N TRP A 121 14.72 4.80 7.79
CA TRP A 121 14.49 5.89 6.82
C TRP A 121 15.19 5.71 5.47
N TYR A 122 16.33 5.01 5.46
CA TYR A 122 17.19 4.77 4.30
C TYR A 122 16.58 3.80 3.27
N TRP A 123 15.46 3.15 3.58
CA TRP A 123 14.81 2.15 2.72
C TRP A 123 14.57 2.64 1.29
N TRP A 124 14.33 3.94 1.09
CA TRP A 124 14.09 4.53 -0.23
C TRP A 124 15.33 4.43 -1.14
N PHE A 125 16.53 4.61 -0.58
CA PHE A 125 17.79 4.51 -1.32
C PHE A 125 18.08 3.07 -1.71
N VAL A 126 17.68 2.12 -0.86
CA VAL A 126 17.80 0.70 -1.19
C VAL A 126 16.85 0.34 -2.34
N GLU A 127 15.58 0.75 -2.27
CA GLU A 127 14.57 0.43 -3.27
C GLU A 127 14.87 1.02 -4.66
N LEU A 128 15.41 2.25 -4.71
CA LEU A 128 15.58 3.02 -5.95
C LEU A 128 17.03 3.16 -6.42
N GLY A 129 18.00 2.90 -5.54
CA GLY A 129 19.41 3.16 -5.80
C GLY A 129 19.79 4.63 -5.60
N THR A 130 21.07 4.90 -5.74
CA THR A 130 21.68 6.24 -5.75
C THR A 130 22.73 6.32 -6.85
N ASP A 131 23.34 7.48 -7.04
CA ASP A 131 24.51 7.61 -7.92
C ASP A 131 25.68 6.71 -7.48
N HIS A 132 25.78 6.40 -6.19
CA HIS A 132 26.88 5.64 -5.60
C HIS A 132 26.55 4.15 -5.34
N SER A 133 25.29 3.73 -5.52
CA SER A 133 24.86 2.37 -5.21
C SER A 133 23.71 1.90 -6.10
N ARG A 134 23.78 0.64 -6.55
CA ARG A 134 22.71 0.03 -7.35
C ARG A 134 21.45 -0.20 -6.51
N ALA A 135 20.29 -0.08 -7.14
CA ALA A 135 19.01 -0.40 -6.52
C ALA A 135 18.90 -1.89 -6.18
N ILE A 136 18.40 -2.20 -4.98
CA ILE A 136 17.99 -3.53 -4.54
C ILE A 136 16.48 -3.47 -4.26
N PRO A 137 15.64 -3.52 -5.30
CA PRO A 137 14.21 -3.33 -5.16
C PRO A 137 13.58 -4.53 -4.43
N PHE A 138 12.72 -4.25 -3.45
CA PHE A 138 12.00 -5.23 -2.67
C PHE A 138 10.48 -4.99 -2.66
N LEU A 139 10.04 -3.72 -2.81
CA LEU A 139 8.63 -3.34 -2.91
C LEU A 139 8.09 -3.48 -4.33
N ARG A 140 8.80 -2.95 -5.34
CA ARG A 140 8.38 -3.07 -6.75
C ARG A 140 8.18 -4.52 -7.19
N PRO A 141 9.16 -5.44 -7.02
CA PRO A 141 8.95 -6.84 -7.40
C PRO A 141 7.86 -7.51 -6.56
N ALA A 142 7.68 -7.12 -5.29
CA ALA A 142 6.58 -7.64 -4.47
C ALA A 142 5.20 -7.31 -5.05
N MET A 143 5.02 -6.12 -5.63
CA MET A 143 3.78 -5.76 -6.32
C MET A 143 3.68 -6.44 -7.69
N ASN A 144 4.69 -6.26 -8.54
CA ASN A 144 4.66 -6.69 -9.94
C ASN A 144 4.44 -8.22 -10.07
N ASN A 145 5.06 -9.00 -9.20
CA ASN A 145 4.95 -10.46 -9.24
C ASN A 145 3.65 -10.99 -8.60
N ASN A 146 2.79 -10.12 -8.07
CA ASN A 146 1.56 -10.51 -7.37
C ASN A 146 0.31 -9.79 -7.89
N ILE A 147 0.37 -9.15 -9.08
CA ILE A 147 -0.77 -8.39 -9.63
C ILE A 147 -2.01 -9.27 -9.77
N ASP A 148 -1.88 -10.47 -10.33
CA ASP A 148 -2.99 -11.40 -10.53
C ASP A 148 -3.58 -11.86 -9.19
N SER A 149 -2.74 -12.38 -8.30
CA SER A 149 -3.13 -12.80 -6.94
C SER A 149 -3.84 -11.71 -6.14
N VAL A 150 -3.40 -10.45 -6.27
CA VAL A 150 -4.03 -9.29 -5.64
C VAL A 150 -5.41 -9.03 -6.25
N THR A 151 -5.51 -9.05 -7.59
CA THR A 151 -6.75 -8.80 -8.32
C THR A 151 -7.80 -9.87 -8.05
N ASP A 152 -7.40 -11.14 -8.03
CA ASP A 152 -8.27 -12.28 -7.74
C ASP A 152 -8.76 -12.25 -6.29
N THR A 153 -7.85 -12.01 -5.34
CA THR A 153 -8.19 -11.91 -3.92
C THR A 153 -9.12 -10.73 -3.67
N PHE A 154 -8.89 -9.58 -4.33
CA PHE A 154 -9.77 -8.43 -4.23
C PHE A 154 -11.18 -8.79 -4.73
N THR A 155 -11.28 -9.32 -5.94
CA THR A 155 -12.55 -9.68 -6.57
C THR A 155 -13.33 -10.68 -5.73
N SER A 156 -12.68 -11.75 -5.27
CA SER A 156 -13.29 -12.79 -4.44
C SER A 156 -13.81 -12.23 -3.11
N VAL A 157 -12.99 -11.47 -2.39
CA VAL A 157 -13.38 -10.93 -1.07
C VAL A 157 -14.44 -9.85 -1.19
N PHE A 158 -14.39 -9.05 -2.26
CA PHE A 158 -15.37 -8.01 -2.50
C PHE A 158 -16.74 -8.59 -2.86
N LYS A 159 -16.78 -9.55 -3.80
CA LYS A 159 -18.01 -10.29 -4.17
C LYS A 159 -18.66 -10.95 -2.96
N ALA A 160 -17.88 -11.72 -2.19
CA ALA A 160 -18.38 -12.37 -0.98
C ALA A 160 -18.92 -11.36 0.05
N GLY A 161 -18.26 -10.19 0.18
CA GLY A 161 -18.71 -9.15 1.08
C GLY A 161 -20.02 -8.49 0.64
N ILE A 162 -20.25 -8.34 -0.67
CA ILE A 162 -21.52 -7.81 -1.19
C ILE A 162 -22.64 -8.81 -0.94
N GLU A 163 -22.41 -10.09 -1.25
CA GLU A 163 -23.39 -11.16 -1.03
C GLU A 163 -23.77 -11.30 0.46
N GLU A 164 -22.79 -11.21 1.36
CA GLU A 164 -23.03 -11.21 2.81
C GLU A 164 -23.94 -10.04 3.25
N GLU A 165 -23.78 -8.86 2.66
CA GLU A 165 -24.60 -7.70 3.01
C GLU A 165 -25.99 -7.73 2.37
N LEU A 166 -26.12 -8.28 1.15
CA LEU A 166 -27.42 -8.49 0.51
C LEU A 166 -28.28 -9.51 1.27
N ASN A 167 -27.66 -10.54 1.86
CA ASN A 167 -28.38 -11.54 2.66
C ASN A 167 -28.84 -11.02 4.04
N LYS A 168 -28.45 -9.81 4.45
CA LYS A 168 -28.87 -9.18 5.71
C LYS A 168 -30.11 -8.30 5.54
N VAL A 169 -30.49 -8.01 4.29
CA VAL A 169 -31.67 -7.24 3.91
C VAL A 169 -32.83 -8.20 3.71
#